data_AF-A0A9E4V7F6-F1
#
_entry.id   AF-A0A9E4V7F6-F1
#
_cell.length_a   1.000
_cell.length_b   1.000
_cell.length_c   1.000
_cell.angle_alpha   90.00
_cell.angle_beta   90.00
_cell.angle_gamma   90.00
#
_symmetry.space_group_name_H-M   'P 1'
#
loop_
_entity.id
_entity.type
_entity.pdbx_description
1 polymer ?
#
loop_
_entity_poly.entity_id
_entity_poly.type
_entity_poly.pdbx_seq_one_letter_code
_entity_poly.pdbx_strand_id
1 'polypeptide(L)'
;IIPQSYGWTRNRPGAGFLKDLFPDPFVAHWEMKDGWATSKFLPGVRIPNGSFMGTAGIAPSRAQLEAWTAREADLVRRGGVAFPPDAEDAVPEGPIAAEGLRTIPPRENCGNVDAKQLTKGSRLLIPVNVLGALYSAGDGHFAQGDSECCITAIEMGATAVVKFHLHKGEAARHNITFPRFAHPEYFIAPEWAVPRNFIATMGMPIREDGTQEGGDLTLAARNALINMIDLLQERGWTKEQAYIICSVAVDLKISNVVDLPNVTVSAFLPEDIFQG
;
A
#
# COMPACT_ATOMS: atom_id res chain seq x y z
N ILE A 1 -12.54 -5.63 -10.59
CA ILE A 1 -13.02 -5.17 -9.28
C ILE A 1 -14.22 -4.28 -9.52
N ILE A 2 -15.30 -4.47 -8.78
CA ILE A 2 -16.49 -3.64 -8.79
C ILE A 2 -16.54 -2.95 -7.43
N PRO A 3 -16.23 -1.63 -7.37
CA PRO A 3 -16.25 -0.89 -6.12
C PRO A 3 -17.69 -0.62 -5.66
N GLN A 4 -17.90 -0.54 -4.35
CA GLN A 4 -19.10 0.09 -3.79
C GLN A 4 -19.02 1.62 -3.90
N SER A 5 -20.13 2.30 -3.59
CA SER A 5 -20.27 3.75 -3.80
C SER A 5 -19.76 4.63 -2.65
N TYR A 6 -19.31 4.03 -1.54
CA TYR A 6 -18.82 4.75 -0.36
C TYR A 6 -17.54 4.12 0.16
N GLY A 7 -16.65 4.98 0.66
CA GLY A 7 -15.39 4.55 1.24
C GLY A 7 -14.88 5.52 2.29
N TRP A 8 -13.71 5.22 2.84
CA TRP A 8 -13.08 6.01 3.87
C TRP A 8 -11.55 5.92 3.81
N THR A 9 -10.88 6.97 4.28
CA THR A 9 -9.44 6.98 4.53
C THR A 9 -9.24 7.56 5.91
N ARG A 10 -8.32 7.02 6.72
CA ARG A 10 -8.04 7.57 8.05
C ARG A 10 -6.56 7.74 8.33
N ASN A 11 -6.25 8.76 9.11
CA ASN A 11 -5.07 8.77 9.95
C ASN A 11 -5.44 8.20 11.33
N ARG A 12 -4.71 7.18 11.79
CA ARG A 12 -4.85 6.64 13.15
C ARG A 12 -3.65 7.07 13.99
N PRO A 13 -3.87 7.76 15.14
CA PRO A 13 -2.80 8.11 16.07
C PRO A 13 -1.88 6.92 16.40
N GLY A 14 -0.57 7.16 16.34
CA GLY A 14 0.45 6.14 16.64
C GLY A 14 0.69 5.11 15.52
N ALA A 15 0.06 5.27 14.35
CA ALA A 15 0.27 4.41 13.18
C ALA A 15 0.52 5.26 11.91
N GLY A 16 1.04 4.61 10.87
CA GLY A 16 1.40 5.28 9.62
C GLY A 16 2.87 5.60 9.51
N PHE A 17 3.27 5.97 8.30
CA PHE A 17 4.65 6.23 7.94
C PHE A 17 5.19 7.49 8.61
N LEU A 18 4.31 8.48 8.83
CA LEU A 18 4.60 9.75 9.52
C LEU A 18 3.89 9.84 10.88
N LYS A 19 3.70 8.71 11.57
CA LYS A 19 2.92 8.61 12.83
C LYS A 19 3.31 9.62 13.93
N ASP A 20 4.57 10.03 13.95
CA ASP A 20 5.11 11.00 14.90
C ASP A 20 4.74 12.46 14.57
N LEU A 21 4.41 12.74 13.31
CA LEU A 21 3.98 14.07 12.84
C LEU A 21 2.46 14.25 12.84
N PHE A 22 1.71 13.16 13.00
CA PHE A 22 0.25 13.11 12.89
C PHE A 22 -0.40 12.43 14.12
N PRO A 23 -0.32 13.06 15.30
CA PRO A 23 -0.81 12.49 16.55
C PRO A 23 -2.34 12.49 16.66
N ASP A 24 -3.03 13.31 15.86
CA ASP A 24 -4.48 13.50 15.95
C ASP A 24 -5.24 12.65 14.90
N PRO A 25 -6.39 12.06 15.26
CA PRO A 25 -7.18 11.28 14.33
C PRO A 25 -7.83 12.16 13.26
N PHE A 26 -7.86 11.66 12.02
CA PHE A 26 -8.58 12.30 10.92
C PHE A 26 -9.23 11.23 10.05
N VAL A 27 -10.46 11.45 9.60
CA VAL A 27 -11.18 10.52 8.71
C VAL A 27 -11.81 11.31 7.57
N ALA A 28 -11.48 10.94 6.33
CA ALA A 28 -12.16 11.41 5.14
C ALA A 28 -13.14 10.34 4.66
N HIS A 29 -14.42 10.69 4.53
CA HIS A 29 -15.41 9.86 3.86
C HIS A 29 -15.48 10.22 2.38
N TRP A 30 -15.56 9.20 1.53
CA TRP A 30 -15.56 9.34 0.08
C TRP A 30 -16.90 8.87 -0.50
N GLU A 31 -17.40 9.64 -1.46
CA GLU A 31 -18.49 9.26 -2.34
C GLU A 31 -17.90 8.90 -3.71
N MET A 32 -18.18 7.70 -4.20
CA MET A 32 -17.69 7.18 -5.47
C MET A 32 -18.80 7.12 -6.51
N LYS A 33 -18.64 7.92 -7.58
CA LYS A 33 -19.62 8.05 -8.65
C LYS A 33 -18.94 8.36 -9.98
N ASP A 34 -19.45 7.77 -11.06
CA ASP A 34 -19.02 8.03 -12.44
C ASP A 34 -17.49 7.88 -12.65
N GLY A 35 -16.87 6.95 -11.91
CA GLY A 35 -15.42 6.69 -11.99
C GLY A 35 -14.54 7.60 -11.13
N TRP A 36 -15.13 8.41 -10.24
CA TRP A 36 -14.40 9.34 -9.36
C TRP A 36 -14.78 9.14 -7.90
N ALA A 37 -13.82 9.33 -7.01
CA ALA A 37 -14.06 9.53 -5.58
C ALA A 37 -13.92 11.01 -5.24
N THR A 38 -14.87 11.53 -4.46
CA THR A 38 -14.85 12.92 -3.94
C THR A 38 -15.17 12.91 -2.46
N SER A 39 -14.70 13.92 -1.73
CA SER A 39 -14.89 14.02 -0.29
C SER A 39 -15.20 15.45 0.13
N LYS A 40 -16.19 15.64 1.01
CA LYS A 40 -16.49 16.95 1.61
C LYS A 40 -15.36 17.47 2.50
N PHE A 41 -14.49 16.58 2.96
CA PHE A 41 -13.31 16.92 3.76
C PHE A 41 -12.12 17.35 2.90
N LEU A 42 -12.17 17.11 1.59
CA LEU A 42 -11.16 17.48 0.61
C LEU A 42 -11.82 18.20 -0.58
N PRO A 43 -12.42 19.39 -0.34
CA PRO A 43 -13.20 20.09 -1.36
C PRO A 43 -12.33 20.47 -2.56
N GLY A 44 -12.82 20.18 -3.77
CA GLY A 44 -12.06 20.43 -5.00
C GLY A 44 -11.03 19.36 -5.34
N VAL A 45 -10.98 18.23 -4.60
CA VAL A 45 -10.19 17.05 -4.99
C VAL A 45 -11.12 15.97 -5.52
N ARG A 46 -10.77 15.39 -6.67
CA ARG A 46 -11.36 14.17 -7.21
C ARG A 46 -10.27 13.14 -7.51
N ILE A 47 -10.46 11.91 -7.03
CA ILE A 47 -9.52 10.81 -7.25
C ILE A 47 -10.09 9.87 -8.31
N PRO A 48 -9.37 9.55 -9.39
CA PRO A 48 -9.85 8.63 -10.41
C PRO A 48 -9.94 7.21 -9.85
N ASN A 49 -10.85 6.41 -10.40
CA ASN A 49 -10.98 5.01 -10.07
C ASN A 49 -9.70 4.22 -10.42
N GLY A 50 -9.04 3.69 -9.40
CA GLY A 50 -7.92 2.76 -9.50
C GLY A 50 -8.19 1.46 -8.75
N SER A 51 -9.43 0.98 -8.75
CA SER A 51 -9.86 -0.02 -7.78
C SER A 51 -9.10 -1.35 -7.88
N PHE A 52 -8.64 -1.84 -6.74
CA PHE A 52 -7.95 -3.12 -6.56
C PHE A 52 -8.30 -3.76 -5.20
N MET A 53 -7.75 -4.94 -4.93
CA MET A 53 -7.81 -5.58 -3.60
C MET A 53 -6.41 -5.49 -3.01
N GLY A 54 -6.23 -4.80 -1.88
CA GLY A 54 -4.93 -4.66 -1.18
C GLY A 54 -4.39 -6.02 -0.72
N THR A 55 -5.30 -6.86 -0.23
CA THR A 55 -5.02 -8.26 0.09
C THR A 55 -5.52 -9.23 -0.99
N ALA A 56 -4.59 -9.93 -1.63
CA ALA A 56 -4.87 -11.09 -2.46
C ALA A 56 -3.74 -12.13 -2.32
N GLY A 57 -4.08 -13.36 -1.96
CA GLY A 57 -3.07 -14.37 -1.67
C GLY A 57 -3.60 -15.79 -1.62
N ILE A 58 -2.69 -16.73 -1.39
CA ILE A 58 -3.01 -18.14 -1.18
C ILE A 58 -2.59 -18.56 0.23
N ALA A 59 -3.17 -19.64 0.78
CA ALA A 59 -2.78 -20.10 2.11
C ALA A 59 -1.32 -20.60 2.14
N PRO A 60 -0.59 -20.34 3.24
CA PRO A 60 0.74 -20.89 3.44
C PRO A 60 0.72 -22.38 3.80
N SER A 61 1.83 -23.06 3.53
CA SER A 61 2.08 -24.38 4.11
C SER A 61 2.38 -24.28 5.62
N ARG A 62 2.30 -25.41 6.33
CA ARG A 62 2.69 -25.44 7.75
C ARG A 62 4.15 -25.01 7.97
N ALA A 63 5.05 -25.44 7.09
CA ALA A 63 6.46 -25.06 7.16
C ALA A 63 6.66 -23.55 6.94
N GLN A 64 5.89 -22.94 6.01
CA GLN A 64 5.91 -21.49 5.81
C GLN A 64 5.38 -20.76 7.04
N LEU A 65 4.24 -21.20 7.58
CA LEU A 65 3.66 -20.63 8.80
C LEU A 65 4.69 -20.61 9.95
N GLU A 66 5.34 -21.75 10.22
CA GLU A 66 6.37 -21.88 11.25
C GLU A 66 7.58 -20.98 10.99
N ALA A 67 8.09 -20.96 9.75
CA ALA A 67 9.24 -20.14 9.38
C ALA A 67 8.95 -18.63 9.50
N TRP A 68 7.76 -18.20 9.09
CA TRP A 68 7.33 -16.81 9.14
C TRP A 68 7.08 -16.35 10.57
N THR A 69 6.43 -17.18 11.39
CA THR A 69 6.29 -16.92 12.83
C THR A 69 7.66 -16.79 13.49
N ALA A 70 8.61 -17.69 13.21
CA ALA A 70 9.93 -17.66 13.81
C ALA A 70 10.72 -16.40 13.46
N ARG A 71 10.73 -15.98 12.18
CA ARG A 71 11.48 -14.78 11.74
C ARG A 71 10.86 -13.48 12.22
N GLU A 72 9.53 -13.40 12.33
CA GLU A 72 8.84 -12.21 12.85
C GLU A 72 9.02 -12.09 14.37
N ALA A 73 8.94 -13.21 15.10
CA ALA A 73 9.28 -13.24 16.52
C ALA A 73 10.74 -12.86 16.77
N ASP A 74 11.66 -13.27 15.90
CA ASP A 74 13.07 -12.85 15.98
C ASP A 74 13.25 -11.34 15.80
N LEU A 75 12.57 -10.76 14.82
CA LEU A 75 12.57 -9.31 14.62
C LEU A 75 12.14 -8.57 15.89
N VAL A 76 11.05 -9.01 16.52
CA VAL A 76 10.55 -8.43 17.78
C VAL A 76 11.59 -8.56 18.91
N ARG A 77 12.22 -9.74 19.08
CA ARG A 77 13.26 -9.93 20.10
C ARG A 77 14.45 -8.98 19.92
N ARG A 78 14.78 -8.61 18.69
CA ARG A 78 15.86 -7.66 18.36
C ARG A 78 15.41 -6.20 18.40
N GLY A 79 14.22 -5.90 18.89
CA GLY A 79 13.68 -4.55 19.03
C GLY A 79 12.98 -4.00 17.79
N GLY A 80 12.78 -4.83 16.77
CA GLY A 80 11.96 -4.48 15.60
C GLY A 80 10.46 -4.60 15.89
N VAL A 81 9.64 -4.21 14.90
CA VAL A 81 8.18 -4.22 15.02
C VAL A 81 7.60 -5.32 14.13
N ALA A 82 6.88 -6.26 14.74
CA ALA A 82 5.99 -7.20 14.07
C ALA A 82 4.81 -7.52 15.01
N PHE A 83 3.73 -8.03 14.46
CA PHE A 83 2.54 -8.42 15.22
C PHE A 83 2.44 -9.95 15.25
N PRO A 84 2.80 -10.61 16.36
CA PRO A 84 2.70 -12.06 16.47
C PRO A 84 1.24 -12.54 16.36
N PRO A 85 1.02 -13.86 16.21
CA PRO A 85 -0.31 -14.44 16.34
C PRO A 85 -1.02 -13.95 17.60
N ASP A 86 -2.29 -13.61 17.42
CA ASP A 86 -3.14 -13.04 18.44
C ASP A 86 -4.54 -13.64 18.25
N ALA A 87 -5.02 -14.30 19.30
CA ALA A 87 -6.32 -14.96 19.26
C ALA A 87 -7.47 -13.98 19.50
N GLU A 88 -7.19 -12.77 19.98
CA GLU A 88 -8.18 -11.72 20.15
C GLU A 88 -8.78 -11.35 18.78
N ASP A 89 -10.10 -11.52 18.63
CA ASP A 89 -10.87 -11.30 17.41
C ASP A 89 -10.51 -12.15 16.17
N ALA A 90 -9.74 -13.22 16.35
CA ALA A 90 -9.36 -14.10 15.25
C ALA A 90 -10.57 -14.89 14.70
N VAL A 91 -10.69 -14.93 13.37
CA VAL A 91 -11.69 -15.75 12.66
C VAL A 91 -10.98 -16.67 11.66
N PRO A 92 -11.18 -18.00 11.72
CA PRO A 92 -12.02 -18.73 12.67
C PRO A 92 -11.43 -18.79 14.09
N GLU A 93 -12.30 -18.96 15.08
CA GLU A 93 -11.93 -19.22 16.47
C GLU A 93 -11.31 -20.62 16.66
N GLY A 94 -10.75 -20.89 17.84
CA GLY A 94 -10.24 -22.20 18.25
C GLY A 94 -8.70 -22.29 18.27
N PRO A 95 -8.11 -23.50 18.29
CA PRO A 95 -6.65 -23.66 18.45
C PRO A 95 -5.83 -22.91 17.40
N ILE A 96 -6.35 -22.79 16.17
CA ILE A 96 -5.66 -22.09 15.09
C ILE A 96 -5.53 -20.58 15.34
N ALA A 97 -6.40 -19.98 16.16
CA ALA A 97 -6.36 -18.56 16.50
C ALA A 97 -5.05 -18.17 17.21
N ALA A 98 -4.47 -19.09 17.99
CA ALA A 98 -3.20 -18.86 18.70
C ALA A 98 -1.95 -19.02 17.80
N GLU A 99 -2.11 -19.60 16.60
CA GLU A 99 -1.00 -19.89 15.68
C GLU A 99 -1.12 -19.15 14.34
N GLY A 100 -2.30 -18.59 14.05
CA GLY A 100 -2.62 -17.88 12.83
C GLY A 100 -1.83 -16.58 12.72
N LEU A 101 -1.11 -16.41 11.61
CA LEU A 101 -0.40 -15.17 11.33
C LEU A 101 -1.38 -14.04 11.04
N ARG A 102 -1.04 -12.84 11.53
CA ARG A 102 -1.72 -11.60 11.16
C ARG A 102 -1.62 -11.37 9.65
N THR A 103 -2.70 -10.89 9.04
CA THR A 103 -2.79 -10.57 7.62
C THR A 103 -2.16 -9.22 7.25
N ILE A 104 -1.69 -8.46 8.24
CA ILE A 104 -1.11 -7.11 8.06
C ILE A 104 0.10 -7.11 7.11
N PRO A 105 1.19 -7.88 7.34
CA PRO A 105 2.32 -7.83 6.45
C PRO A 105 2.13 -8.74 5.23
N PRO A 106 2.56 -8.32 4.03
CA PRO A 106 2.69 -9.23 2.90
C PRO A 106 3.81 -10.24 3.15
N ARG A 107 3.67 -11.40 2.52
CA ARG A 107 4.68 -12.48 2.56
C ARG A 107 4.82 -13.10 1.18
N GLU A 108 5.56 -14.20 1.09
CA GLU A 108 5.84 -14.90 -0.17
C GLU A 108 4.58 -15.49 -0.82
N ASN A 109 3.47 -15.61 -0.07
CA ASN A 109 2.15 -15.95 -0.60
C ASN A 109 1.36 -14.74 -1.13
N CYS A 110 2.01 -13.59 -1.33
CA CYS A 110 1.40 -12.29 -1.60
C CYS A 110 0.69 -11.75 -0.33
N GLY A 111 -0.63 -11.89 -0.22
CA GLY A 111 -1.36 -11.33 0.92
C GLY A 111 -1.55 -9.83 0.75
N ASN A 112 -1.35 -9.06 1.83
CA ASN A 112 -1.57 -7.62 1.88
C ASN A 112 -0.39 -6.83 1.29
N VAL A 113 -0.29 -6.81 -0.03
CA VAL A 113 0.85 -6.19 -0.75
C VAL A 113 0.62 -4.73 -1.11
N ASP A 114 -0.65 -4.29 -1.13
CA ASP A 114 -1.05 -2.89 -1.38
C ASP A 114 -0.43 -2.30 -2.65
N ALA A 115 -0.24 -3.17 -3.65
CA ALA A 115 0.29 -2.82 -4.95
C ALA A 115 -0.85 -2.32 -5.85
N LYS A 116 -1.02 -1.00 -5.90
CA LYS A 116 -2.12 -0.33 -6.63
C LYS A 116 -2.22 -0.67 -8.12
N GLN A 117 -1.18 -1.27 -8.70
CA GLN A 117 -1.17 -1.73 -10.09
C GLN A 117 -1.91 -3.07 -10.28
N LEU A 118 -2.31 -3.76 -9.21
CA LEU A 118 -3.10 -5.02 -9.24
C LEU A 118 -4.60 -4.79 -9.54
N THR A 119 -4.90 -3.94 -10.51
CA THR A 119 -6.26 -3.58 -10.92
C THR A 119 -6.90 -4.61 -11.88
N LYS A 120 -8.11 -4.31 -12.37
CA LYS A 120 -8.80 -5.12 -13.38
C LYS A 120 -7.95 -5.28 -14.63
N GLY A 121 -7.55 -6.53 -14.93
CA GLY A 121 -6.73 -6.87 -16.10
C GLY A 121 -5.38 -7.47 -15.70
N SER A 122 -4.95 -7.24 -14.45
CA SER A 122 -3.74 -7.84 -13.90
C SER A 122 -3.78 -9.36 -13.86
N ARG A 123 -2.59 -9.95 -14.00
CA ARG A 123 -2.30 -11.37 -13.78
C ARG A 123 -1.35 -11.46 -12.60
N LEU A 124 -1.78 -12.10 -11.51
CA LEU A 124 -0.97 -12.36 -10.33
C LEU A 124 -0.58 -13.85 -10.33
N LEU A 125 0.73 -14.12 -10.27
CA LEU A 125 1.31 -15.46 -10.20
C LEU A 125 1.93 -15.64 -8.82
N ILE A 126 1.42 -16.63 -8.08
CA ILE A 126 1.87 -16.95 -6.71
C ILE A 126 2.32 -18.42 -6.68
N PRO A 127 3.50 -18.73 -6.14
CA PRO A 127 3.93 -20.12 -5.93
C PRO A 127 2.95 -20.88 -5.03
N VAL A 128 2.40 -22.01 -5.51
CA VAL A 128 1.43 -22.81 -4.75
C VAL A 128 2.13 -23.69 -3.72
N ASN A 129 1.80 -23.51 -2.44
CA ASN A 129 2.47 -24.19 -1.32
C ASN A 129 1.60 -25.21 -0.58
N VAL A 130 0.30 -25.25 -0.88
CA VAL A 130 -0.66 -26.21 -0.31
C VAL A 130 -1.61 -26.73 -1.37
N LEU A 131 -2.16 -27.93 -1.12
CA LEU A 131 -3.17 -28.52 -1.99
C LEU A 131 -4.38 -27.59 -2.11
N GLY A 132 -4.83 -27.36 -3.35
CA GLY A 132 -5.96 -26.48 -3.65
C GLY A 132 -5.62 -24.98 -3.65
N ALA A 133 -4.38 -24.59 -3.32
CA ALA A 133 -3.92 -23.22 -3.13
C ALA A 133 -4.64 -22.43 -2.01
N LEU A 134 -5.96 -22.54 -1.89
CA LEU A 134 -6.79 -21.85 -0.90
C LEU A 134 -6.65 -20.34 -1.03
N TYR A 135 -7.08 -19.82 -2.18
CA TYR A 135 -7.03 -18.39 -2.50
C TYR A 135 -8.04 -17.59 -1.68
N SER A 136 -7.60 -16.46 -1.15
CA SER A 136 -8.42 -15.45 -0.46
C SER A 136 -8.10 -14.05 -0.99
N ALA A 137 -9.10 -13.18 -0.97
CA ALA A 137 -8.93 -11.75 -1.27
C ALA A 137 -9.88 -10.91 -0.42
N GLY A 138 -9.44 -9.70 -0.08
CA GLY A 138 -10.16 -8.74 0.76
C GLY A 138 -9.51 -7.37 0.63
N ASP A 139 -9.88 -6.45 1.53
CA ASP A 139 -9.26 -5.12 1.59
C ASP A 139 -9.45 -4.32 0.29
N GLY A 140 -10.72 -3.99 0.00
CA GLY A 140 -11.06 -3.32 -1.24
C GLY A 140 -10.62 -1.86 -1.23
N HIS A 141 -9.80 -1.45 -2.18
CA HIS A 141 -9.34 -0.07 -2.32
C HIS A 141 -9.94 0.53 -3.59
N PHE A 142 -10.53 1.73 -3.49
CA PHE A 142 -10.96 2.46 -4.69
C PHE A 142 -9.78 3.13 -5.41
N ALA A 143 -8.83 3.66 -4.63
CA ALA A 143 -7.59 4.26 -5.10
C ALA A 143 -6.59 4.36 -3.93
N GLN A 144 -5.30 4.38 -4.25
CA GLN A 144 -4.19 4.47 -3.31
C GLN A 144 -3.00 5.15 -4.01
N GLY A 145 -2.20 5.90 -3.27
CA GLY A 145 -0.86 6.33 -3.68
C GLY A 145 0.19 5.22 -3.45
N ASP A 146 1.35 5.31 -4.12
CA ASP A 146 2.47 4.43 -3.77
C ASP A 146 3.03 4.85 -2.39
N SER A 147 2.72 4.06 -1.35
CA SER A 147 3.23 4.07 0.04
C SER A 147 2.14 3.76 1.06
N GLU A 148 0.88 4.06 0.71
CA GLU A 148 -0.25 4.01 1.64
C GLU A 148 0.07 4.72 2.97
N CYS A 149 0.67 5.91 2.88
CA CYS A 149 1.44 6.47 3.98
C CYS A 149 0.64 6.64 5.29
N CYS A 150 -0.67 6.87 5.22
CA CYS A 150 -1.52 6.99 6.40
C CYS A 150 -2.14 5.66 6.89
N ILE A 151 -1.62 4.51 6.47
CA ILE A 151 -2.11 3.12 6.72
C ILE A 151 -3.32 2.70 5.89
N THR A 152 -4.01 3.62 5.24
CA THR A 152 -5.23 3.26 4.50
C THR A 152 -5.29 3.95 3.15
N ALA A 153 -5.91 3.26 2.22
CA ALA A 153 -6.29 3.75 0.91
C ALA A 153 -7.63 4.50 0.99
N ILE A 154 -8.32 4.65 -0.14
CA ILE A 154 -9.77 4.85 -0.14
C ILE A 154 -10.42 3.47 0.05
N GLU A 155 -10.55 3.06 1.32
CA GLU A 155 -11.09 1.77 1.74
C GLU A 155 -12.58 1.64 1.43
N MET A 156 -12.98 0.51 0.87
CA MET A 156 -14.36 0.28 0.42
C MET A 156 -14.72 -1.21 0.35
N GLY A 157 -16.02 -1.49 0.43
CA GLY A 157 -16.52 -2.82 0.09
C GLY A 157 -16.40 -3.06 -1.42
N ALA A 158 -15.93 -4.23 -1.84
CA ALA A 158 -15.69 -4.52 -3.26
C ALA A 158 -16.14 -5.93 -3.66
N THR A 159 -16.43 -6.12 -4.95
CA THR A 159 -16.54 -7.46 -5.55
C THR A 159 -15.37 -7.71 -6.52
N ALA A 160 -14.61 -8.78 -6.27
CA ALA A 160 -13.55 -9.24 -7.16
C ALA A 160 -14.04 -10.41 -8.02
N VAL A 161 -13.84 -10.31 -9.34
CA VAL A 161 -14.06 -11.43 -10.27
C VAL A 161 -12.70 -11.90 -10.74
N VAL A 162 -12.35 -13.14 -10.43
CA VAL A 162 -11.03 -13.73 -10.67
C VAL A 162 -11.13 -14.99 -11.52
N LYS A 163 -10.11 -15.25 -12.34
CA LYS A 163 -9.99 -16.48 -13.15
C LYS A 163 -8.67 -17.17 -12.82
N PHE A 164 -8.75 -18.44 -12.42
CA PHE A 164 -7.58 -19.21 -12.04
C PHE A 164 -7.01 -20.02 -13.21
N HIS A 165 -5.68 -20.10 -13.29
CA HIS A 165 -4.95 -20.99 -14.18
C HIS A 165 -3.80 -21.63 -13.41
N LEU A 166 -3.62 -22.95 -13.57
CA LEU A 166 -2.55 -23.68 -12.89
C LEU A 166 -1.36 -23.88 -13.83
N HIS A 167 -0.21 -23.32 -13.45
CA HIS A 167 1.07 -23.50 -14.14
C HIS A 167 1.88 -24.60 -13.45
N LYS A 168 1.66 -25.86 -13.85
CA LYS A 168 2.27 -27.02 -13.19
C LYS A 168 3.81 -26.99 -13.26
N GLY A 169 4.45 -27.07 -12.11
CA GLY A 169 5.92 -27.18 -11.98
C GLY A 169 6.72 -25.90 -12.26
N GLU A 170 6.10 -24.81 -12.71
CA GLU A 170 6.81 -23.59 -13.11
C GLU A 170 7.56 -22.92 -11.96
N ALA A 171 6.95 -22.84 -10.77
CA ALA A 171 7.59 -22.24 -9.61
C ALA A 171 8.88 -22.98 -9.23
N ALA A 172 8.86 -24.32 -9.23
CA ALA A 172 10.04 -25.14 -8.96
C ALA A 172 11.08 -25.01 -10.08
N ARG A 173 10.65 -25.08 -11.35
CA ARG A 173 11.53 -25.00 -12.53
C ARG A 173 12.34 -23.71 -12.58
N HIS A 174 11.75 -22.59 -12.15
CA HIS A 174 12.39 -21.26 -12.20
C HIS A 174 12.78 -20.72 -10.82
N ASN A 175 12.75 -21.56 -9.78
CA ASN A 175 13.04 -21.17 -8.39
C ASN A 175 12.28 -19.89 -7.96
N ILE A 176 10.98 -19.84 -8.24
CA ILE A 176 10.12 -18.69 -7.94
C ILE A 176 9.68 -18.78 -6.48
N THR A 177 10.16 -17.85 -5.66
CA THR A 177 9.79 -17.74 -4.24
C THR A 177 8.82 -16.61 -3.97
N PHE A 178 8.94 -15.48 -4.68
CA PHE A 178 8.08 -14.30 -4.53
C PHE A 178 6.98 -14.24 -5.59
N PRO A 179 5.83 -13.62 -5.28
CA PRO A 179 4.78 -13.39 -6.26
C PRO A 179 5.29 -12.50 -7.40
N ARG A 180 4.71 -12.68 -8.59
CA ARG A 180 4.96 -11.84 -9.76
C ARG A 180 3.63 -11.38 -10.29
N PHE A 181 3.57 -10.17 -10.82
CA PHE A 181 2.37 -9.73 -11.52
C PHE A 181 2.71 -9.02 -12.84
N ALA A 182 1.72 -8.99 -13.72
CA ALA A 182 1.80 -8.26 -14.98
C ALA A 182 0.43 -7.65 -15.29
N HIS A 183 0.43 -6.46 -15.87
CA HIS A 183 -0.76 -5.82 -16.41
C HIS A 183 -0.51 -5.59 -17.92
N PRO A 184 -1.41 -6.02 -18.82
CA PRO A 184 -1.17 -5.95 -20.26
C PRO A 184 -1.33 -4.53 -20.84
N GLU A 185 -1.99 -3.64 -20.10
CA GLU A 185 -2.31 -2.24 -20.47
C GLU A 185 -1.88 -1.26 -19.35
N TYR A 186 -2.34 -0.01 -19.38
CA TYR A 186 -2.25 0.86 -18.20
C TYR A 186 -3.19 0.38 -17.07
N PHE A 187 -2.70 0.36 -15.83
CA PHE A 187 -3.47 -0.13 -14.67
C PHE A 187 -4.64 0.79 -14.28
N ILE A 188 -4.59 2.05 -14.73
CA ILE A 188 -5.66 3.05 -14.73
C ILE A 188 -5.62 3.81 -16.06
N ALA A 189 -6.52 4.76 -16.31
CA ALA A 189 -6.47 5.53 -17.54
C ALA A 189 -5.09 6.21 -17.71
N PRO A 190 -4.49 6.21 -18.92
CA PRO A 190 -3.07 6.53 -19.13
C PRO A 190 -2.62 7.87 -18.55
N GLU A 191 -3.50 8.87 -18.63
CA GLU A 191 -3.30 10.22 -18.08
C GLU A 191 -3.11 10.24 -16.55
N TRP A 192 -3.48 9.18 -15.84
CA TRP A 192 -3.27 9.01 -14.40
C TRP A 192 -2.13 8.05 -14.07
N ALA A 193 -1.86 7.06 -14.94
CA ALA A 193 -0.82 6.07 -14.71
C ALA A 193 0.60 6.65 -14.89
N VAL A 194 0.75 7.55 -15.85
CA VAL A 194 1.95 8.38 -16.03
C VAL A 194 1.44 9.81 -16.25
N PRO A 195 1.30 10.61 -15.18
CA PRO A 195 0.63 11.90 -15.28
C PRO A 195 1.35 12.81 -16.27
N ARG A 196 0.59 13.45 -17.16
CA ARG A 196 1.14 14.44 -18.10
C ARG A 196 1.49 15.76 -17.40
N ASN A 197 0.72 16.11 -16.37
CA ASN A 197 0.89 17.28 -15.54
C ASN A 197 0.97 16.83 -14.07
N PHE A 198 2.11 17.05 -13.44
CA PHE A 198 2.35 16.68 -12.06
C PHE A 198 3.31 17.66 -11.40
N ILE A 199 3.22 17.73 -10.08
CA ILE A 199 4.27 18.26 -9.24
C ILE A 199 4.97 17.11 -8.53
N ALA A 200 6.24 17.32 -8.19
CA ALA A 200 6.99 16.36 -7.42
C ALA A 200 7.90 17.04 -6.42
N THR A 201 8.05 16.41 -5.27
CA THR A 201 9.06 16.74 -4.27
C THR A 201 10.08 15.61 -4.19
N MET A 202 11.25 15.91 -3.64
CA MET A 202 12.33 14.94 -3.51
C MET A 202 12.75 14.82 -2.05
N GLY A 203 13.20 13.63 -1.69
CA GLY A 203 13.80 13.35 -0.40
C GLY A 203 15.11 12.60 -0.56
N MET A 204 16.07 12.99 0.26
CA MET A 204 17.36 12.33 0.45
C MET A 204 17.46 11.88 1.91
N PRO A 205 18.32 10.89 2.24
CA PRO A 205 18.44 10.36 3.60
C PRO A 205 19.22 11.29 4.54
N ILE A 206 18.71 12.50 4.74
CA ILE A 206 19.29 13.53 5.60
C ILE A 206 18.27 13.82 6.70
N ARG A 207 18.68 13.72 7.96
CA ARG A 207 17.81 14.03 9.10
C ARG A 207 17.55 15.54 9.19
N GLU A 208 16.55 15.93 9.96
CA GLU A 208 16.18 17.34 10.19
C GLU A 208 17.34 18.16 10.77
N ASP A 209 18.21 17.54 11.57
CA ASP A 209 19.41 18.17 12.14
C ASP A 209 20.62 18.24 11.18
N GLY A 210 20.43 17.79 9.93
CA GLY A 210 21.48 17.73 8.90
C GLY A 210 22.36 16.48 8.95
N THR A 211 22.12 15.55 9.87
CA THR A 211 22.86 14.28 9.93
C THR A 211 22.59 13.44 8.69
N GLN A 212 23.67 12.96 8.06
CA GLN A 212 23.60 12.11 6.87
C GLN A 212 23.43 10.64 7.26
N GLU A 213 22.37 10.00 6.75
CA GLU A 213 22.21 8.54 6.76
C GLU A 213 22.58 7.98 5.38
N GLY A 214 23.43 6.96 5.33
CA GLY A 214 23.91 6.41 4.05
C GLY A 214 22.92 5.40 3.47
N GLY A 215 22.40 5.65 2.27
CA GLY A 215 21.60 4.66 1.55
C GLY A 215 20.21 4.37 2.12
N ASP A 216 19.73 5.16 3.09
CA ASP A 216 18.44 4.92 3.76
C ASP A 216 17.25 5.34 2.88
N LEU A 217 16.73 4.39 2.09
CA LEU A 217 15.55 4.62 1.27
C LEU A 217 14.30 4.96 2.08
N THR A 218 14.19 4.48 3.31
CA THR A 218 13.04 4.77 4.18
C THR A 218 13.06 6.23 4.59
N LEU A 219 14.21 6.75 5.00
CA LEU A 219 14.36 8.16 5.35
C LEU A 219 14.21 9.06 4.11
N ALA A 220 14.75 8.67 2.95
CA ALA A 220 14.55 9.41 1.71
C ALA A 220 13.07 9.48 1.32
N ALA A 221 12.34 8.37 1.39
CA ALA A 221 10.89 8.31 1.15
C ALA A 221 10.10 9.19 2.14
N ARG A 222 10.49 9.14 3.42
CA ARG A 222 9.90 9.96 4.49
C ARG A 222 10.05 11.45 4.18
N ASN A 223 11.25 11.89 3.84
CA ASN A 223 11.52 13.29 3.52
C ASN A 223 10.79 13.75 2.26
N ALA A 224 10.68 12.90 1.23
CA ALA A 224 9.91 13.22 0.04
C ALA A 224 8.43 13.50 0.37
N LEU A 225 7.81 12.68 1.22
CA LEU A 225 6.44 12.88 1.68
C LEU A 225 6.27 14.14 2.53
N ILE A 226 7.19 14.39 3.47
CA ILE A 226 7.15 15.62 4.29
C ILE A 226 7.19 16.85 3.39
N ASN A 227 8.12 16.88 2.43
CA ASN A 227 8.22 17.98 1.47
C ASN A 227 6.94 18.12 0.61
N MET A 228 6.28 17.02 0.23
CA MET A 228 5.01 17.07 -0.51
C MET A 228 3.88 17.65 0.36
N ILE A 229 3.83 17.26 1.64
CA ILE A 229 2.87 17.79 2.60
C ILE A 229 3.08 19.30 2.78
N ASP A 230 4.32 19.74 2.95
CA ASP A 230 4.65 21.17 3.07
C ASP A 230 4.20 21.95 1.83
N LEU A 231 4.49 21.44 0.63
CA LEU A 231 4.03 22.04 -0.63
C LEU A 231 2.50 22.12 -0.73
N LEU A 232 1.77 21.11 -0.24
CA LEU A 232 0.31 21.15 -0.18
C LEU A 232 -0.19 22.16 0.85
N GLN A 233 0.50 22.33 1.98
CA GLN A 233 0.17 23.36 2.97
C GLN A 233 0.41 24.78 2.44
N GLU A 234 1.48 25.00 1.66
CA GLU A 234 1.70 26.28 0.93
C GLU A 234 0.53 26.59 -0.02
N ARG A 235 -0.13 25.56 -0.55
CA ARG A 235 -1.31 25.65 -1.41
C ARG A 235 -2.64 25.72 -0.65
N GLY A 236 -2.60 25.83 0.68
CA GLY A 236 -3.76 26.08 1.53
C GLY A 236 -4.47 24.84 2.09
N TRP A 237 -3.91 23.64 1.91
CA TRP A 237 -4.43 22.43 2.54
C TRP A 237 -4.03 22.38 4.02
N THR A 238 -4.90 21.86 4.90
CA THR A 238 -4.45 21.54 6.26
C THR A 238 -3.44 20.39 6.21
N LYS A 239 -2.65 20.24 7.27
CA LYS A 239 -1.66 19.18 7.38
C LYS A 239 -2.31 17.79 7.23
N GLU A 240 -3.45 17.56 7.88
CA GLU A 240 -4.20 16.30 7.83
C GLU A 240 -4.78 16.04 6.44
N GLN A 241 -5.34 17.07 5.79
CA GLN A 241 -5.84 16.97 4.42
C GLN A 241 -4.72 16.60 3.45
N ALA A 242 -3.57 17.27 3.55
CA ALA A 242 -2.39 16.99 2.73
C ALA A 242 -1.91 15.55 2.90
N TYR A 243 -1.91 15.03 4.13
CA TYR A 243 -1.50 13.64 4.39
C TYR A 243 -2.47 12.61 3.82
N ILE A 244 -3.79 12.86 3.91
CA ILE A 244 -4.79 12.00 3.26
C ILE A 244 -4.63 12.05 1.74
N ILE A 245 -4.44 13.23 1.13
CA ILE A 245 -4.15 13.36 -0.30
C ILE A 245 -2.92 12.53 -0.67
N CYS A 246 -1.85 12.59 0.14
CA CYS A 246 -0.65 11.79 -0.09
C CYS A 246 -0.95 10.29 -0.11
N SER A 247 -1.71 9.78 0.87
CA SER A 247 -2.00 8.35 0.97
C SER A 247 -2.81 7.82 -0.22
N VAL A 248 -3.66 8.65 -0.84
CA VAL A 248 -4.58 8.22 -1.89
C VAL A 248 -4.13 8.58 -3.32
N ALA A 249 -3.18 9.50 -3.48
CA ALA A 249 -2.83 10.06 -4.79
C ALA A 249 -1.34 10.28 -5.04
N VAL A 250 -0.47 10.26 -4.02
CA VAL A 250 0.97 10.50 -4.21
C VAL A 250 1.72 9.20 -4.47
N ASP A 251 2.57 9.23 -5.49
CA ASP A 251 3.40 8.11 -5.88
C ASP A 251 4.85 8.32 -5.48
N LEU A 252 5.33 7.53 -4.53
CA LEU A 252 6.75 7.41 -4.24
C LEU A 252 7.46 6.60 -5.32
N LYS A 253 8.42 7.25 -5.98
CA LYS A 253 9.29 6.66 -6.98
C LYS A 253 10.72 6.66 -6.46
N ILE A 254 11.34 5.49 -6.47
CA ILE A 254 12.79 5.37 -6.27
C ILE A 254 13.45 5.96 -7.52
N SER A 255 14.05 7.14 -7.38
CA SER A 255 14.68 7.85 -8.49
C SER A 255 16.11 7.35 -8.74
N ASN A 256 16.86 7.09 -7.67
CA ASN A 256 18.14 6.37 -7.74
C ASN A 256 18.45 5.68 -6.39
N VAL A 257 19.30 4.65 -6.45
CA VAL A 257 19.78 3.88 -5.26
C VAL A 257 21.30 3.72 -5.22
N VAL A 258 22.04 4.43 -6.07
CA VAL A 258 23.46 4.16 -6.33
C VAL A 258 24.38 5.35 -6.06
N ASP A 259 23.82 6.56 -5.92
CA ASP A 259 24.60 7.79 -5.78
C ASP A 259 24.93 8.08 -4.31
N LEU A 260 25.72 7.20 -3.71
CA LEU A 260 26.05 7.28 -2.28
C LEU A 260 26.78 8.60 -1.92
N PRO A 261 26.49 9.19 -0.75
CA PRO A 261 25.66 8.64 0.33
C PRO A 261 24.14 8.78 0.11
N ASN A 262 23.72 9.57 -0.89
CA ASN A 262 22.32 9.99 -1.08
C ASN A 262 21.61 9.19 -2.16
N VAL A 263 20.81 8.22 -1.72
CA VAL A 263 19.71 7.71 -2.55
C VAL A 263 18.62 8.77 -2.64
N THR A 264 17.81 8.73 -3.70
CA THR A 264 16.73 9.72 -3.90
C THR A 264 15.40 9.03 -4.12
N VAL A 265 14.40 9.45 -3.36
CA VAL A 265 12.99 9.13 -3.60
C VAL A 265 12.27 10.41 -3.98
N SER A 266 11.36 10.31 -4.95
CA SER A 266 10.55 11.42 -5.43
C SER A 266 9.08 11.11 -5.19
N ALA A 267 8.32 12.06 -4.63
CA ALA A 267 6.90 11.96 -4.40
C ALA A 267 6.16 12.70 -5.51
N PHE A 268 5.46 11.98 -6.40
CA PHE A 268 4.75 12.54 -7.54
C PHE A 268 3.27 12.70 -7.24
N LEU A 269 2.69 13.88 -7.53
CA LEU A 269 1.26 14.16 -7.41
C LEU A 269 0.71 14.64 -8.75
N PRO A 270 -0.23 13.91 -9.38
CA PRO A 270 -0.95 14.41 -10.55
C PRO A 270 -1.73 15.69 -10.21
N GLU A 271 -1.53 16.76 -10.96
CA GLU A 271 -2.22 18.04 -10.72
C GLU A 271 -3.70 17.98 -11.10
N ASP A 272 -4.05 17.12 -12.06
CA ASP A 272 -5.41 17.02 -12.61
C ASP A 272 -6.47 16.52 -11.57
N ILE A 273 -6.03 16.04 -10.40
CA ILE A 273 -6.95 15.68 -9.29
C ILE A 273 -7.64 16.91 -8.69
N PHE A 274 -7.01 18.08 -8.81
CA PHE A 274 -7.55 19.34 -8.31
C PHE A 274 -8.54 19.92 -9.34
N GLN A 275 -9.69 20.35 -8.84
CA GLN A 275 -10.76 20.99 -9.61
C GLN A 275 -10.64 22.50 -9.42
N GLY A 276 -9.72 23.14 -10.16
CA GLY A 276 -9.47 24.59 -10.07
C GLY A 276 -8.37 25.04 -11.01
#